data_AF-A0A969MKS4-F1
#
_entry.id   AF-A0A969MKS4-F1
#
_cell.length_a   1.000
_cell.length_b   1.000
_cell.length_c   1.000
_cell.angle_alpha   90.00
_cell.angle_beta   90.00
_cell.angle_gamma   90.00
#
_symmetry.space_group_name_H-M   'P 1'
#
loop_
_entity.id
_entity.type
_entity.pdbx_description
1 polymer ?
#
loop_
_entity_poly.entity_id
_entity_poly.type
_entity_poly.pdbx_seq_one_letter_code
_entity_poly.pdbx_strand_id
1 'polypeptide(L)'
;MVQMNMMRHVGKLKQTDTRCVVVMMQIPGKEDHALVVESDSLPEFYHQSIMACLESREGQACEVFGTELGRKQMFVADRGNMSIMQALHEAHFLRPVHIDNIMMTPTPGMAVPLRQILEQLNKAVPGEQYALDPKNDPNTAKFNPHLNNINAHSSQEKLSAAKGIITQAELLERDAAKLREQAYAFAPELRPALKLQNVNTNANVSEDGINKRKRGRPTGTTKTSVK
;
A
#
# COMPACT_ATOMS: atom_id res chain seq x y z
N MET A 1 -35.78 -9.44 17.86
CA MET A 1 -34.54 -9.19 17.08
C MET A 1 -33.40 -9.85 17.81
N VAL A 2 -32.61 -10.70 17.17
CA VAL A 2 -31.33 -11.13 17.75
C VAL A 2 -30.37 -9.97 17.56
N GLN A 3 -30.02 -9.30 18.66
CA GLN A 3 -29.03 -8.24 18.64
C GLN A 3 -27.68 -8.92 18.39
N MET A 4 -27.12 -8.73 17.20
CA MET A 4 -25.80 -9.27 16.86
C MET A 4 -24.75 -8.48 17.65
N ASN A 5 -24.44 -8.94 18.85
CA ASN A 5 -23.45 -8.32 19.71
C ASN A 5 -22.08 -8.39 19.05
N MET A 6 -21.56 -7.22 18.68
CA MET A 6 -20.20 -7.07 18.17
C MET A 6 -19.21 -7.38 19.31
N MET A 7 -18.21 -8.23 19.04
CA MET A 7 -17.20 -8.67 20.01
C MET A 7 -15.81 -8.21 19.57
N ARG A 8 -15.40 -7.00 20.00
CA ARG A 8 -14.22 -6.29 19.46
C ARG A 8 -12.88 -7.03 19.62
N HIS A 9 -12.75 -7.88 20.63
CA HIS A 9 -11.51 -8.56 21.00
C HIS A 9 -11.46 -10.04 20.58
N VAL A 10 -12.45 -10.52 19.82
CA VAL A 10 -12.49 -11.91 19.32
C VAL A 10 -11.90 -11.99 17.91
N GLY A 11 -11.13 -13.04 17.67
CA GLY A 11 -10.62 -13.38 16.36
C GLY A 11 -10.26 -14.85 16.22
N LYS A 12 -9.46 -15.14 15.20
CA LYS A 12 -8.89 -16.44 14.91
C LYS A 12 -7.43 -16.32 14.46
N LEU A 13 -6.66 -17.37 14.72
CA LEU A 13 -5.31 -17.52 14.17
C LEU A 13 -5.37 -18.02 12.72
N LYS A 14 -4.76 -17.28 11.80
CA LYS A 14 -4.72 -17.59 10.36
C LYS A 14 -4.04 -18.92 10.04
N GLN A 15 -3.10 -19.36 10.88
CA GLN A 15 -2.32 -20.59 10.67
C GLN A 15 -3.06 -21.86 11.10
N THR A 16 -3.96 -21.78 12.07
CA THR A 16 -4.60 -22.95 12.71
C THR A 16 -6.13 -22.90 12.71
N ASP A 17 -6.73 -21.79 12.28
CA ASP A 17 -8.16 -21.42 12.39
C ASP A 17 -8.74 -21.49 13.82
N THR A 18 -7.87 -21.65 14.83
CA THR A 18 -8.22 -21.70 16.25
C THR A 18 -8.77 -20.35 16.70
N ARG A 19 -9.86 -20.35 17.46
CA ARG A 19 -10.45 -19.13 18.03
C ARG A 19 -9.53 -18.58 19.11
N CYS A 20 -9.42 -17.26 19.13
CA CYS A 20 -8.54 -16.58 20.05
C CYS A 20 -9.09 -15.23 20.51
N VAL A 21 -8.74 -14.84 21.74
CA VAL A 21 -9.01 -13.52 22.30
C VAL A 21 -7.74 -12.69 22.20
N VAL A 22 -7.82 -11.52 21.59
CA VAL A 22 -6.71 -10.57 21.47
C VAL A 22 -6.69 -9.67 22.70
N VAL A 23 -5.70 -9.89 23.57
CA VAL A 23 -5.52 -9.17 24.84
C VAL A 23 -4.89 -7.79 24.60
N MET A 24 -3.91 -7.73 23.69
CA MET A 24 -3.31 -6.47 23.21
C MET A 24 -3.10 -6.59 21.71
N MET A 25 -3.53 -5.60 20.92
CA MET A 25 -3.29 -5.62 19.47
C MET A 25 -1.81 -5.40 19.12
N GLN A 26 -1.06 -4.76 20.03
CA GLN A 26 0.38 -4.50 19.92
C GLN A 26 1.02 -4.63 21.30
N ILE A 27 2.20 -5.24 21.37
CA ILE A 27 2.98 -5.38 22.60
C ILE A 27 3.89 -4.16 22.75
N PRO A 28 3.95 -3.50 23.93
CA PRO A 28 4.88 -2.38 24.14
C PRO A 28 6.34 -2.85 23.95
N GLY A 29 7.07 -2.16 23.06
CA GLY A 29 8.42 -2.55 22.65
C GLY A 29 8.49 -3.64 21.57
N LYS A 30 7.35 -4.19 21.12
CA LYS A 30 7.27 -5.11 19.97
C LYS A 30 5.95 -4.90 19.20
N GLU A 31 5.87 -3.76 18.53
CA GLU A 31 4.66 -3.30 17.82
C GLU A 31 4.21 -4.22 16.66
N ASP A 32 5.10 -5.08 16.14
CA ASP A 32 4.80 -6.09 15.10
C ASP A 32 3.98 -7.28 15.61
N HIS A 33 3.84 -7.42 16.93
CA HIS A 33 3.24 -8.59 17.57
C HIS A 33 2.09 -8.18 18.48
N ALA A 34 0.99 -8.92 18.39
CA ALA A 34 -0.13 -8.86 19.31
C ALA A 34 0.04 -9.91 20.42
N LEU A 35 -0.63 -9.68 21.55
CA LEU A 35 -0.72 -10.65 22.64
C LEU A 35 -2.08 -11.34 22.60
N VAL A 36 -2.05 -12.67 22.49
CA VAL A 36 -3.22 -13.50 22.16
C VAL A 36 -3.38 -14.64 23.15
N VAL A 37 -4.64 -15.03 23.40
CA VAL A 37 -5.02 -16.22 24.19
C VAL A 37 -5.86 -17.14 23.31
N GLU A 38 -5.44 -18.39 23.12
CA GLU A 38 -6.14 -19.39 22.32
C GLU A 38 -7.33 -19.99 23.10
N SER A 39 -8.52 -19.39 22.98
CA SER A 39 -9.70 -19.73 23.80
C SER A 39 -10.11 -21.20 23.73
N ASP A 40 -9.87 -21.86 22.59
CA ASP A 40 -10.18 -23.29 22.41
C ASP A 40 -9.25 -24.23 23.21
N SER A 41 -8.07 -23.74 23.63
CA SER A 41 -7.07 -24.52 24.39
C SER A 41 -7.17 -24.32 25.90
N LEU A 42 -8.00 -23.38 26.36
CA LEU A 42 -8.04 -22.97 27.76
C LEU A 42 -8.89 -23.93 28.62
N PRO A 43 -8.48 -24.20 29.87
CA PRO A 43 -9.35 -24.86 30.83
C PRO A 43 -10.61 -24.02 31.09
N GLU A 44 -11.76 -24.68 31.23
CA GLU A 44 -13.10 -24.07 31.35
C GLU A 44 -13.16 -22.90 32.36
N PHE A 45 -12.46 -23.02 33.50
CA PHE A 45 -12.41 -21.99 34.53
C PHE A 45 -11.79 -20.67 34.04
N TYR A 46 -10.69 -20.73 33.28
CA TYR A 46 -10.07 -19.56 32.66
C TYR A 46 -10.91 -19.05 31.50
N HIS A 47 -11.45 -19.97 30.69
CA HIS A 47 -12.31 -19.65 29.56
C HIS A 47 -13.52 -18.80 30.00
N GLN A 48 -14.29 -19.25 31.00
CA GLN A 48 -15.45 -18.50 31.51
C GLN A 48 -15.05 -17.16 32.14
N SER A 49 -13.93 -17.11 32.86
CA SER A 49 -13.43 -15.86 33.45
C SER A 49 -13.10 -14.80 32.39
N ILE A 50 -12.47 -15.22 31.28
CA ILE A 50 -12.20 -14.33 30.13
C ILE A 50 -13.48 -13.96 29.40
N MET A 51 -14.35 -14.92 29.07
CA MET A 51 -15.56 -14.66 28.30
C MET A 51 -16.53 -13.74 29.07
N ALA A 52 -16.74 -13.96 30.37
CA ALA A 52 -17.52 -13.04 31.21
C ALA A 52 -16.89 -11.63 31.29
N CYS A 53 -15.56 -11.51 31.25
CA CYS A 53 -14.90 -10.20 31.14
C CYS A 53 -15.13 -9.56 29.76
N LEU A 54 -15.04 -10.35 28.69
CA LEU A 54 -15.18 -9.90 27.30
C LEU A 54 -16.61 -9.49 26.97
N GLU A 55 -17.62 -10.23 27.42
CA GLU A 55 -19.04 -9.90 27.24
C GLU A 55 -19.48 -8.69 28.08
N SER A 56 -18.72 -8.32 29.11
CA SER A 56 -19.05 -7.16 29.95
C SER A 56 -18.90 -5.82 29.20
N ARG A 57 -19.70 -4.83 29.60
CA ARG A 57 -19.67 -3.47 29.02
C ARG A 57 -18.28 -2.83 29.05
N GLU A 58 -17.50 -3.09 30.10
CA GLU A 58 -16.13 -2.61 30.28
C GLU A 58 -15.19 -3.25 29.25
N GLY A 59 -15.29 -4.58 29.09
CA GLY A 59 -14.52 -5.35 28.11
C GLY A 59 -14.75 -4.93 26.67
N GLN A 60 -15.98 -4.59 26.28
CA GLN A 60 -16.27 -4.09 24.92
C GLN A 60 -15.97 -2.58 24.74
N ALA A 61 -16.04 -1.79 25.82
CA ALA A 61 -15.72 -0.36 25.74
C ALA A 61 -14.21 -0.11 25.63
N CYS A 62 -13.39 -0.95 26.26
CA CYS A 62 -11.94 -0.74 26.28
C CYS A 62 -11.29 -0.86 24.89
N GLU A 63 -10.16 -0.17 24.72
CA GLU A 63 -9.30 -0.29 23.55
C GLU A 63 -8.30 -1.45 23.69
N VAL A 64 -7.77 -1.65 24.91
CA VAL A 64 -6.76 -2.66 25.23
C VAL A 64 -7.30 -3.61 26.29
N PHE A 65 -7.82 -4.76 25.86
CA PHE A 65 -8.49 -5.72 26.74
C PHE A 65 -7.64 -6.16 27.95
N GLY A 66 -6.31 -6.18 27.80
CA GLY A 66 -5.36 -6.44 28.89
C GLY A 66 -5.47 -5.49 30.08
N THR A 67 -5.95 -4.24 29.92
CA THR A 67 -6.18 -3.35 31.08
C THR A 67 -7.34 -3.85 31.92
N GLU A 68 -8.43 -4.30 31.29
CA GLU A 68 -9.60 -4.82 31.99
C GLU A 68 -9.31 -6.18 32.63
N LEU A 69 -8.55 -7.05 31.96
CA LEU A 69 -8.05 -8.29 32.57
C LEU A 69 -7.12 -8.03 33.77
N GLY A 70 -6.40 -6.90 33.78
CA GLY A 70 -5.60 -6.46 34.93
C GLY A 70 -6.44 -5.92 36.09
N ARG A 71 -7.62 -5.37 35.81
CA ARG A 71 -8.56 -4.84 36.83
C ARG A 71 -9.42 -5.95 37.44
N LYS A 72 -9.91 -6.90 36.64
CA LYS A 72 -10.77 -7.98 37.13
C LYS A 72 -9.96 -9.02 37.90
N GLN A 73 -10.44 -9.37 39.08
CA GLN A 73 -9.89 -10.40 39.95
C GLN A 73 -10.53 -11.76 39.63
N MET A 74 -9.76 -12.83 39.75
CA MET A 74 -10.24 -14.20 39.80
C MET A 74 -9.61 -14.96 40.97
N PHE A 75 -10.35 -15.93 41.51
CA PHE A 75 -9.88 -16.79 42.58
C PHE A 75 -9.28 -18.08 42.01
N VAL A 76 -7.96 -18.20 42.01
CA VAL A 76 -7.27 -19.44 41.62
C VAL A 76 -7.06 -20.28 42.88
N ALA A 77 -7.63 -21.48 42.94
CA ALA A 77 -7.68 -22.29 44.18
C ALA A 77 -6.32 -22.54 44.86
N ASP A 78 -5.24 -22.62 44.08
CA ASP A 78 -3.85 -22.81 44.54
C ASP A 78 -3.18 -21.50 45.00
N ARG A 79 -3.58 -20.35 44.44
CA ARG A 79 -2.85 -19.07 44.58
C ARG A 79 -3.67 -17.88 45.09
N GLY A 80 -4.93 -18.11 45.44
CA GLY A 80 -5.84 -17.09 45.99
C GLY A 80 -6.36 -16.10 44.95
N ASN A 81 -6.64 -14.87 45.40
CA ASN A 81 -7.15 -13.80 44.55
C ASN A 81 -6.00 -13.13 43.78
N MET A 82 -6.12 -13.07 42.45
CA MET A 82 -5.18 -12.38 41.56
C MET A 82 -5.91 -11.80 40.35
N SER A 83 -5.27 -10.89 39.61
CA SER A 83 -5.84 -10.40 38.35
C SER A 83 -5.91 -11.51 37.30
N ILE A 84 -6.93 -11.48 36.43
CA ILE A 84 -7.06 -12.46 35.33
C ILE A 84 -5.81 -12.40 34.43
N MET A 85 -5.30 -11.19 34.17
CA MET A 85 -4.07 -10.98 33.38
C MET A 85 -2.85 -11.70 33.99
N GLN A 86 -2.66 -11.59 35.31
CA GLN A 86 -1.57 -12.27 36.01
C GLN A 86 -1.75 -13.79 35.98
N ALA A 87 -2.97 -14.29 36.23
CA ALA A 87 -3.26 -15.71 36.22
C ALA A 87 -2.97 -16.37 34.85
N LEU A 88 -3.26 -15.66 33.75
CA LEU A 88 -2.96 -16.12 32.38
C LEU A 88 -1.46 -16.08 32.04
N HIS A 89 -0.73 -15.12 32.60
CA HIS A 89 0.72 -15.00 32.42
C HIS A 89 1.47 -16.13 33.15
N GLU A 90 1.15 -16.35 34.43
CA GLU A 90 1.74 -17.42 35.25
C GLU A 90 1.39 -18.82 34.73
N ALA A 91 0.25 -18.98 34.07
CA ALA A 91 -0.16 -20.24 33.44
C ALA A 91 0.32 -20.38 31.98
N HIS A 92 1.13 -19.44 31.47
CA HIS A 92 1.68 -19.42 30.10
C HIS A 92 0.62 -19.52 28.96
N PHE A 93 -0.60 -19.04 29.20
CA PHE A 93 -1.65 -18.98 28.18
C PHE A 93 -1.56 -17.76 27.26
N LEU A 94 -0.78 -16.74 27.64
CA LEU A 94 -0.48 -15.57 26.81
C LEU A 94 0.60 -15.91 25.79
N ARG A 95 0.28 -15.82 24.49
CA ARG A 95 1.23 -16.06 23.39
C ARG A 95 1.43 -14.79 22.55
N PRO A 96 2.68 -14.37 22.27
CA PRO A 96 2.97 -13.31 21.31
C PRO A 96 2.85 -13.87 19.89
N VAL A 97 2.03 -13.23 19.05
CA VAL A 97 1.74 -13.67 17.67
C VAL A 97 1.94 -12.50 16.72
N HIS A 98 2.54 -12.74 15.54
CA HIS A 98 2.70 -11.72 14.51
C HIS A 98 1.33 -11.20 14.03
N ILE A 99 1.20 -9.89 13.84
CA ILE A 99 -0.09 -9.26 13.49
C ILE A 99 -0.73 -9.85 12.23
N ASP A 100 0.05 -10.19 11.20
CA ASP A 100 -0.43 -10.80 9.95
C ASP A 100 -1.06 -12.20 10.10
N ASN A 101 -0.80 -12.87 11.23
CA ASN A 101 -1.34 -14.20 11.52
C ASN A 101 -2.67 -14.14 12.29
N ILE A 102 -3.26 -12.95 12.46
CA ILE A 102 -4.49 -12.75 13.24
C ILE A 102 -5.59 -12.16 12.36
N MET A 103 -6.73 -12.86 12.33
CA MET A 103 -7.96 -12.41 11.70
C MET A 103 -8.97 -12.06 12.80
N MET A 104 -9.29 -10.79 12.98
CA MET A 104 -10.33 -10.35 13.91
C MET A 104 -11.71 -10.70 13.36
N THR A 105 -12.66 -11.06 14.22
CA THR A 105 -14.05 -11.33 13.84
C THR A 105 -15.02 -10.54 14.71
N PRO A 106 -15.11 -9.20 14.54
CA PRO A 106 -15.94 -8.36 15.40
C PRO A 106 -17.43 -8.66 15.23
N THR A 107 -17.85 -9.04 14.02
CA THR A 107 -19.20 -9.51 13.71
C THR A 107 -19.10 -10.97 13.24
N PRO A 108 -19.98 -11.88 13.72
CA PRO A 108 -20.00 -13.25 13.23
C PRO A 108 -20.11 -13.32 11.70
N GLY A 109 -19.18 -14.02 11.05
CA GLY A 109 -19.10 -14.16 9.59
C GLY A 109 -18.26 -13.10 8.85
N MET A 110 -17.82 -12.02 9.51
CA MET A 110 -16.93 -11.01 8.93
C MET A 110 -15.54 -11.08 9.57
N ALA A 111 -14.58 -11.69 8.87
CA ALA A 111 -13.19 -11.73 9.27
C ALA A 111 -12.38 -10.59 8.63
N VAL A 112 -11.64 -9.84 9.43
CA VAL A 112 -10.82 -8.68 9.00
C VAL A 112 -9.39 -8.86 9.53
N PRO A 113 -8.33 -8.71 8.71
CA PRO A 113 -6.96 -8.79 9.19
C PRO A 113 -6.65 -7.77 10.29
N LEU A 114 -5.91 -8.16 11.34
CA LEU A 114 -5.57 -7.23 12.42
C LEU A 114 -4.76 -6.02 11.94
N ARG A 115 -3.86 -6.21 10.96
CA ARG A 115 -3.07 -5.13 10.33
C ARG A 115 -3.97 -4.01 9.77
N GLN A 116 -5.01 -4.37 9.02
CA GLN A 116 -5.97 -3.41 8.45
C GLN A 116 -6.72 -2.61 9.54
N ILE A 117 -7.02 -3.25 10.69
CA ILE A 117 -7.64 -2.56 11.83
C ILE A 117 -6.67 -1.58 12.49
N LEU A 118 -5.38 -1.95 12.63
CA LEU A 118 -4.35 -1.06 13.17
C LEU A 118 -4.12 0.17 12.28
N GLU A 119 -4.11 -0.01 10.96
CA GLU A 119 -4.06 1.08 9.97
C GLU A 119 -5.27 2.01 10.11
N GLN A 120 -6.48 1.47 10.20
CA GLN A 120 -7.71 2.26 10.45
C GLN A 120 -7.68 3.03 11.78
N LEU A 121 -6.97 2.51 12.79
CA LEU A 121 -6.77 3.15 14.10
C LEU A 121 -5.57 4.12 14.12
N ASN A 122 -4.89 4.36 12.99
CA ASN A 122 -3.67 5.17 12.88
C ASN A 122 -2.55 4.74 13.85
N LYS A 123 -2.46 3.44 14.15
CA LYS A 123 -1.39 2.88 14.99
C LYS A 123 -0.16 2.57 14.14
N ALA A 124 1.03 2.83 14.70
CA ALA A 124 2.28 2.52 14.02
C ALA A 124 2.45 1.01 13.89
N VAL A 125 2.62 0.50 12.67
CA VAL A 125 2.93 -0.91 12.40
C VAL A 125 4.31 -0.94 11.73
N PRO A 126 5.37 -1.37 12.42
CA PRO A 126 6.66 -1.59 11.79
C PRO A 126 6.62 -2.80 10.84
N GLY A 127 7.71 -2.99 10.08
CA GLY A 127 7.92 -4.22 9.30
C GLY A 127 7.12 -4.36 8.00
N GLU A 128 7.68 -3.83 6.92
CA GLU A 128 7.57 -4.28 5.51
C GLU A 128 6.22 -4.77 4.96
N GLN A 129 5.72 -3.98 4.00
CA GLN A 129 5.23 -4.45 2.69
C GLN A 129 4.44 -5.76 2.65
N TYR A 130 3.13 -5.68 2.87
CA TYR A 130 2.21 -6.54 2.13
C TYR A 130 1.17 -5.70 1.38
N ALA A 131 0.91 -6.13 0.15
CA ALA A 131 0.03 -5.44 -0.76
C ALA A 131 -1.39 -5.32 -0.18
N LEU A 132 -1.79 -4.07 0.06
CA LEU A 132 -3.16 -3.63 -0.17
C LEU A 132 -3.60 -4.16 -1.55
N ASP A 133 -4.84 -4.60 -1.66
CA ASP A 133 -5.40 -5.37 -2.78
C ASP A 133 -4.81 -5.08 -4.17
N PRO A 134 -4.49 -6.09 -5.01
CA PRO A 134 -3.94 -5.92 -6.36
C PRO A 134 -4.98 -5.42 -7.38
N LYS A 135 -5.89 -4.54 -6.96
CA LYS A 135 -6.96 -3.96 -7.76
C LYS A 135 -6.99 -2.43 -7.78
N ASN A 136 -6.15 -1.70 -7.02
CA ASN A 136 -6.24 -0.24 -7.03
C ASN A 136 -4.95 0.60 -6.83
N ASP A 137 -3.76 0.10 -7.18
CA ASP A 137 -2.58 0.97 -7.31
C ASP A 137 -1.71 0.61 -8.53
N PRO A 138 -1.43 1.54 -9.47
CA PRO A 138 -0.81 1.23 -10.75
C PRO A 138 0.72 1.12 -10.73
N ASN A 139 1.36 1.12 -9.55
CA ASN A 139 2.82 1.30 -9.44
C ASN A 139 3.55 0.34 -8.48
N THR A 140 2.95 -0.80 -8.12
CA THR A 140 3.66 -1.87 -7.40
C THR A 140 4.33 -2.82 -8.39
N ALA A 141 5.61 -3.12 -8.15
CA ALA A 141 6.54 -3.76 -9.07
C ALA A 141 5.95 -4.94 -9.87
N LYS A 142 5.75 -4.68 -11.17
CA LYS A 142 5.53 -5.71 -12.19
C LYS A 142 6.60 -6.79 -12.05
N PHE A 143 6.19 -8.06 -12.13
CA PHE A 143 7.05 -9.07 -12.74
C PHE A 143 7.45 -8.54 -14.12
N ASN A 144 8.68 -8.04 -14.23
CA ASN A 144 9.19 -7.38 -15.43
C ASN A 144 10.02 -8.43 -16.22
N PRO A 145 9.40 -9.22 -17.13
CA PRO A 145 10.14 -10.18 -17.94
C PRO A 145 11.23 -9.50 -18.81
N HIS A 146 11.11 -8.19 -19.01
CA HIS A 146 12.10 -7.35 -19.69
C HIS A 146 13.50 -7.38 -19.06
N LEU A 147 13.63 -7.55 -17.74
CA LEU A 147 14.96 -7.61 -17.09
C LEU A 147 15.76 -8.85 -17.53
N ASN A 148 15.07 -9.97 -17.77
CA ASN A 148 15.72 -11.23 -18.17
C ASN A 148 16.21 -11.20 -19.63
N ASN A 149 15.74 -10.26 -20.45
CA ASN A 149 16.08 -10.18 -21.89
C ASN A 149 17.32 -9.31 -22.17
N ILE A 150 17.89 -8.66 -21.15
CA ILE A 150 19.03 -7.74 -21.30
C ILE A 150 20.38 -8.49 -21.31
N ASN A 151 20.43 -9.70 -20.74
CA ASN A 151 21.66 -10.48 -20.52
C ASN A 151 22.03 -11.47 -21.65
N ALA A 152 21.58 -11.22 -22.89
CA ALA A 152 21.91 -12.06 -24.05
C ALA A 152 23.41 -11.96 -24.42
N HIS A 153 24.12 -13.10 -24.42
CA HIS A 153 25.57 -13.14 -24.65
C HIS A 153 25.96 -13.35 -26.12
N SER A 154 25.09 -13.97 -26.94
CA SER A 154 25.33 -14.18 -28.38
C SER A 154 24.64 -13.14 -29.27
N SER A 155 25.26 -12.79 -30.40
CA SER A 155 24.70 -11.85 -31.40
C SER A 155 23.36 -12.32 -31.98
N GLN A 156 23.15 -13.64 -32.11
CA GLN A 156 21.91 -14.20 -32.62
C GLN A 156 20.76 -14.10 -31.60
N GLU A 157 21.06 -14.28 -30.32
CA GLU A 157 20.10 -14.13 -29.22
C GLU A 157 19.65 -12.68 -29.06
N LYS A 158 20.54 -11.71 -29.27
CA LYS A 158 20.20 -10.28 -29.28
C LYS A 158 19.19 -9.92 -30.38
N LEU A 159 19.28 -10.56 -31.55
CA LEU A 159 18.34 -10.36 -32.66
C LEU A 159 16.96 -10.96 -32.39
N SER A 160 16.88 -12.15 -31.78
CA SER A 160 15.59 -12.72 -31.36
C SER A 160 14.96 -11.95 -30.19
N ALA A 161 15.78 -11.54 -29.21
CA ALA A 161 15.37 -10.66 -28.10
C ALA A 161 14.76 -9.34 -28.60
N ALA A 162 15.43 -8.66 -29.54
CA ALA A 162 14.94 -7.42 -30.15
C ALA A 162 13.63 -7.61 -30.92
N LYS A 163 13.49 -8.70 -31.70
CA LYS A 163 12.24 -9.03 -32.39
C LYS A 163 11.08 -9.25 -31.42
N GLY A 164 11.32 -9.96 -30.31
CA GLY A 164 10.33 -10.14 -29.25
C GLY A 164 9.84 -8.81 -28.66
N ILE A 165 10.77 -7.90 -28.34
CA ILE A 165 10.45 -6.56 -27.83
C ILE A 165 9.61 -5.76 -28.83
N ILE A 166 9.94 -5.81 -30.13
CA ILE A 166 9.17 -5.13 -31.20
C ILE A 166 7.75 -5.69 -31.28
N THR A 167 7.57 -7.02 -31.30
CA THR A 167 6.23 -7.62 -31.35
C THR A 167 5.38 -7.30 -30.12
N GLN A 168 6.02 -7.17 -28.95
CA GLN A 168 5.35 -6.79 -27.71
C GLN A 168 4.95 -5.30 -27.72
N ALA A 169 5.80 -4.43 -28.27
CA ALA A 169 5.48 -3.01 -28.45
C ALA A 169 4.29 -2.81 -29.39
N GLU A 170 4.26 -3.49 -30.54
CA GLU A 170 3.13 -3.41 -31.49
C GLU A 170 1.80 -3.86 -30.84
N LEU A 171 1.82 -4.94 -30.06
CA LEU A 171 0.64 -5.42 -29.35
C LEU A 171 0.15 -4.39 -28.31
N LEU A 172 1.06 -3.82 -27.52
CA LEU A 172 0.75 -2.76 -26.56
C LEU A 172 0.23 -1.48 -27.23
N GLU A 173 0.74 -1.10 -28.40
CA GLU A 173 0.24 0.04 -29.18
C GLU A 173 -1.19 -0.21 -29.69
N ARG A 174 -1.50 -1.43 -30.17
CA ARG A 174 -2.86 -1.80 -30.59
C ARG A 174 -3.85 -1.77 -29.43
N ASP A 175 -3.45 -2.22 -28.25
CA ASP A 175 -4.33 -2.19 -27.07
C ASP A 175 -4.47 -0.78 -26.49
N ALA A 176 -3.40 0.03 -26.51
CA ALA A 176 -3.46 1.45 -26.18
C ALA A 176 -4.37 2.23 -27.14
N ALA A 177 -4.39 1.90 -28.44
CA ALA A 177 -5.30 2.50 -29.41
C ALA A 177 -6.77 2.20 -29.08
N LYS A 178 -7.13 0.92 -28.83
CA LYS A 178 -8.49 0.54 -28.41
C LYS A 178 -8.93 1.24 -27.13
N LEU A 179 -8.05 1.31 -26.12
CA LEU A 179 -8.34 1.96 -24.84
C LEU A 179 -8.55 3.48 -25.02
N ARG A 180 -7.80 4.12 -25.91
CA ARG A 180 -8.02 5.54 -26.29
C ARG A 180 -9.37 5.72 -26.99
N GLU A 181 -9.72 4.86 -27.93
CA GLU A 181 -11.04 4.91 -28.60
C GLU A 181 -12.20 4.75 -27.61
N GLN A 182 -12.09 3.80 -26.68
CA GLN A 182 -13.06 3.64 -25.58
C GLN A 182 -13.14 4.90 -24.70
N ALA A 183 -11.99 5.44 -24.27
CA ALA A 183 -11.95 6.68 -23.48
C ALA A 183 -12.60 7.86 -24.22
N TYR A 184 -12.40 7.99 -25.53
CA TYR A 184 -13.04 9.01 -26.35
C TYR A 184 -14.53 8.74 -26.63
N ALA A 185 -15.01 7.50 -26.51
CA ALA A 185 -16.43 7.19 -26.58
C ALA A 185 -17.15 7.58 -25.28
N PHE A 186 -16.48 7.45 -24.12
CA PHE A 186 -16.99 7.94 -22.83
C PHE A 186 -16.88 9.46 -22.67
N ALA A 187 -15.79 10.07 -23.15
CA ALA A 187 -15.52 11.50 -23.03
C ALA A 187 -14.96 12.06 -24.36
N PRO A 188 -15.83 12.54 -25.27
CA PRO A 188 -15.41 12.99 -26.60
C PRO A 188 -14.50 14.22 -26.58
N GLU A 189 -14.55 15.03 -25.52
CA GLU A 189 -13.73 16.24 -25.36
C GLU A 189 -12.25 15.96 -25.03
N LEU A 190 -11.92 14.74 -24.59
CA LEU A 190 -10.53 14.31 -24.35
C LEU A 190 -9.77 13.96 -25.64
N ARG A 191 -10.44 13.99 -26.81
CA ARG A 191 -9.76 13.80 -28.09
C ARG A 191 -8.73 14.92 -28.28
N PRO A 192 -7.44 14.61 -28.45
CA PRO A 192 -6.43 15.65 -28.64
C PRO A 192 -6.77 16.43 -29.90
N ALA A 193 -7.10 17.70 -29.74
CA ALA A 193 -7.36 18.59 -30.85
C ALA A 193 -6.15 18.55 -31.78
N LEU A 194 -6.40 18.26 -33.07
CA LEU A 194 -5.38 18.35 -34.10
C LEU A 194 -4.84 19.79 -34.09
N LYS A 195 -3.64 19.99 -33.52
CA LYS A 195 -2.86 21.20 -33.76
C LYS A 195 -2.49 21.19 -35.23
N LEU A 196 -3.37 21.79 -36.03
CA LEU A 196 -3.08 22.20 -37.39
C LEU A 196 -1.77 22.98 -37.33
N GLN A 197 -0.72 22.39 -37.89
CA GLN A 197 0.55 23.07 -38.08
C GLN A 197 0.29 24.14 -39.14
N ASN A 198 -0.05 25.35 -38.70
CA ASN A 198 -0.09 26.51 -39.58
C ASN A 198 1.34 26.77 -40.05
N VAL A 199 1.68 26.20 -41.20
CA VAL A 199 2.81 26.59 -42.03
C VAL A 199 2.52 27.99 -42.56
N ASN A 200 2.72 29.00 -41.71
CA ASN A 200 2.74 30.39 -42.13
C ASN A 200 4.18 30.76 -42.48
N THR A 201 4.44 30.66 -43.78
CA THR A 201 5.53 31.39 -44.43
C THR A 201 5.44 32.90 -44.12
N ASN A 202 6.61 33.52 -44.01
CA ASN A 202 6.82 34.98 -44.04
C ASN A 202 6.27 35.81 -42.87
N ALA A 203 7.12 35.95 -41.84
CA ALA A 203 7.19 37.15 -41.01
C ALA A 203 8.66 37.60 -40.89
N ASN A 204 9.25 38.00 -42.01
CA ASN A 204 10.54 38.69 -42.00
C ASN A 204 10.24 40.14 -41.59
N VAL A 205 10.30 40.42 -40.28
CA VAL A 205 10.00 41.74 -39.73
C VAL A 205 11.07 42.71 -40.21
N SER A 206 10.65 43.69 -41.01
CA SER A 206 11.47 44.83 -41.39
C SER A 206 11.63 45.75 -40.19
N GLU A 207 12.70 45.59 -39.41
CA GLU A 207 13.10 46.59 -38.42
C GLU A 207 13.83 47.75 -39.08
N ASP A 208 13.52 48.96 -38.61
CA ASP A 208 13.95 50.23 -39.18
C ASP A 208 15.47 50.44 -39.21
N GLY A 209 15.94 51.09 -40.28
CA GLY A 209 17.35 51.34 -40.51
C GLY A 209 17.99 52.35 -39.55
N ILE A 210 18.60 51.87 -38.47
CA ILE A 210 19.48 52.68 -37.61
C ILE A 210 20.94 52.59 -38.11
N ASN A 211 21.31 53.60 -38.89
CA ASN A 211 22.62 53.76 -39.51
C ASN A 211 23.76 53.95 -38.48
N LYS A 212 24.64 52.95 -38.32
CA LYS A 212 25.94 53.11 -37.62
C LYS A 212 27.11 52.70 -38.52
N ARG A 213 27.77 53.73 -39.06
CA ARG A 213 28.91 53.64 -39.98
C ARG A 213 30.12 52.91 -39.37
N LYS A 214 30.79 52.10 -40.20
CA LYS A 214 32.07 51.46 -39.85
C LYS A 214 33.22 52.50 -39.76
N ARG A 215 34.21 52.09 -38.96
CA ARG A 215 35.48 52.70 -38.54
C ARG A 215 36.31 53.34 -39.69
N GLY A 216 37.22 54.28 -39.34
CA GLY A 216 38.04 55.09 -40.26
C GLY A 216 39.11 54.32 -41.09
N ARG A 217 40.10 54.94 -41.75
CA ARG A 217 40.68 56.32 -41.76
C ARG A 217 41.24 56.59 -43.20
N PRO A 218 41.38 57.84 -43.71
CA PRO A 218 41.55 58.06 -45.15
C PRO A 218 43.00 58.14 -45.67
N THR A 219 43.18 57.64 -46.90
CA THR A 219 44.13 58.00 -47.99
C THR A 219 43.58 57.38 -49.30
N GLY A 220 43.68 57.94 -50.51
CA GLY A 220 44.27 59.22 -50.95
C GLY A 220 44.03 59.52 -52.45
N THR A 221 44.90 60.34 -53.04
CA THR A 221 45.09 60.76 -54.45
C THR A 221 45.55 59.60 -55.39
N THR A 222 45.35 59.55 -56.72
CA THR A 222 44.77 60.47 -57.74
C THR A 222 44.52 59.74 -59.08
N LYS A 223 43.57 60.27 -59.89
CA LYS A 223 43.43 60.30 -61.38
C LYS A 223 44.36 59.44 -62.27
N THR A 224 43.77 58.80 -63.31
CA THR A 224 44.13 58.84 -64.77
C THR A 224 43.16 57.89 -65.50
N SER A 225 42.13 58.37 -66.22
CA SER A 225 42.09 58.94 -67.58
C SER A 225 42.10 57.92 -68.73
N VAL A 226 40.88 57.63 -69.23
CA VAL A 226 40.47 57.54 -70.66
C VAL A 226 41.41 56.88 -71.67
N LYS A 227 40.92 55.80 -72.31
CA LYS A 227 40.72 55.80 -73.76
C LYS A 227 39.54 54.91 -74.16
#